data_AF-A0A947A985-F1
#
_entry.id   AF-A0A947A985-F1
#
_cell.length_a   1.000
_cell.length_b   1.000
_cell.length_c   1.000
_cell.angle_alpha   90.00
_cell.angle_beta   90.00
_cell.angle_gamma   90.00
#
_symmetry.space_group_name_H-M   'P 1'
#
loop_
_entity.id
_entity.type
_entity.pdbx_description
1 polymer ?
#
loop_
_entity_poly.entity_id
_entity_poly.type
_entity_poly.pdbx_seq_one_letter_code
_entity_poly.pdbx_strand_id
1 'polypeptide(L)'
;MFLENTVNHKEQFGWIEVICGSMFSGKTEELIRRLKRAQFARQKVEIFKPIVDTRYHEEKVVSHDENEIRSTPVPAAANIRLLADDCDVVGIDEAQFFDDEIVTVCNDLANMGI
;
A
#
# COMPACT_ATOMS: atom_id res chain seq x y z
N MET A 1 -16.09 -0.28 5.94
CA MET A 1 -16.43 0.76 6.93
C MET A 1 -15.27 1.75 6.91
N PHE A 2 -15.51 3.03 6.59
CA PHE A 2 -14.51 4.07 6.77
C PHE A 2 -14.42 4.33 8.27
N LEU A 3 -13.25 4.08 8.89
CA LEU A 3 -13.03 4.42 10.29
C LEU A 3 -12.85 5.93 10.37
N GLU A 4 -13.89 6.65 10.79
CA GLU A 4 -13.75 8.01 11.27
C GLU A 4 -13.01 7.95 12.62
N ASN A 5 -11.71 8.25 12.59
CA ASN A 5 -10.88 8.23 13.77
C ASN A 5 -11.19 9.46 14.64
N THR A 6 -11.73 9.26 15.84
CA THR A 6 -12.10 10.33 16.80
C THR A 6 -10.94 10.70 17.73
N VAL A 7 -9.69 10.60 17.25
CA VAL A 7 -8.50 10.66 18.11
C VAL A 7 -7.77 12.01 17.96
N ASN A 8 -7.52 12.61 19.13
CA ASN A 8 -6.76 13.81 19.45
C ASN A 8 -5.77 14.31 18.37
N HIS A 9 -6.06 15.47 17.76
CA HIS A 9 -5.27 16.13 16.69
C HIS A 9 -3.82 16.54 17.06
N LYS A 10 -3.28 16.14 18.22
CA LYS A 10 -1.96 16.54 18.70
C LYS A 10 -0.84 15.54 18.40
N GLU A 11 -1.17 14.29 18.11
CA GLU A 11 -0.19 13.26 17.77
C GLU A 11 -0.61 12.61 16.45
N GLN A 12 0.26 12.71 15.45
CA GLN A 12 0.08 12.08 14.15
C GLN A 12 0.45 10.60 14.33
N PHE A 13 -0.54 9.72 14.28
CA PHE A 13 -0.32 8.26 14.40
C PHE A 13 -0.53 7.60 13.05
N GLY A 14 0.40 6.72 12.68
CA GLY A 14 0.26 5.84 11.52
C GLY A 14 -0.58 4.60 11.87
N TRP A 15 -1.10 3.93 10.85
CA TRP A 15 -1.90 2.72 11.05
C TRP A 15 -1.84 1.79 9.84
N ILE A 16 -2.19 0.53 10.06
CA ILE A 16 -2.16 -0.50 9.02
C ILE A 16 -3.59 -0.88 8.66
N GLU A 17 -3.92 -0.81 7.37
CA GLU A 17 -5.18 -1.33 6.84
C GLU A 17 -4.91 -2.54 5.95
N VAL A 18 -5.57 -3.67 6.24
CA VAL A 18 -5.44 -4.90 5.45
C VAL A 18 -6.68 -5.10 4.60
N ILE A 19 -6.48 -5.28 3.29
CA ILE A 19 -7.51 -5.67 2.32
C ILE A 19 -7.25 -7.12 1.91
N CYS A 20 -8.02 -8.07 2.43
CA CYS A 20 -7.86 -9.49 2.16
C CYS A 20 -9.10 -10.10 1.49
N GLY A 21 -8.93 -11.23 0.80
CA GLY A 21 -9.99 -11.90 0.04
C GLY A 21 -9.42 -12.82 -1.05
N SER A 22 -10.27 -13.66 -1.63
CA SER A 22 -9.89 -14.56 -2.72
C SER A 22 -9.43 -13.78 -3.97
N MET A 23 -8.83 -14.48 -4.94
CA MET A 23 -8.67 -13.88 -6.27
C MET A 23 -10.05 -13.43 -6.80
N PHE A 24 -10.06 -12.33 -7.57
CA PHE A 24 -11.27 -11.70 -8.15
C PHE A 24 -12.25 -11.05 -7.15
N SER A 25 -11.91 -10.96 -5.86
CA SER A 25 -12.75 -10.29 -4.86
C SER A 25 -12.58 -8.77 -4.81
N GLY A 26 -11.97 -8.15 -5.83
CA GLY A 26 -11.79 -6.68 -5.89
C GLY A 26 -10.72 -6.08 -4.97
N LYS A 27 -9.77 -6.86 -4.42
CA LYS A 27 -8.73 -6.34 -3.50
C LYS A 27 -7.93 -5.18 -4.11
N THR A 28 -7.36 -5.40 -5.29
CA THR A 28 -6.56 -4.41 -6.02
C THR A 28 -7.39 -3.18 -6.39
N GLU A 29 -8.67 -3.36 -6.71
CA GLU A 29 -9.58 -2.24 -7.01
C GLU A 29 -9.81 -1.36 -5.77
N GLU A 30 -10.08 -1.97 -4.62
CA GLU A 30 -10.25 -1.24 -3.35
C GLU A 30 -8.95 -0.54 -2.92
N LEU A 31 -7.80 -1.19 -3.10
CA LEU A 31 -6.48 -0.59 -2.86
C LEU A 31 -6.29 0.67 -3.73
N ILE A 32 -6.47 0.55 -5.05
CA ILE A 32 -6.37 1.69 -5.98
C ILE A 32 -7.34 2.81 -5.59
N ARG A 33 -8.58 2.47 -5.20
CA ARG A 33 -9.60 3.44 -4.78
C ARG A 33 -9.21 4.22 -3.52
N ARG A 34 -8.54 3.59 -2.55
CA ARG A 34 -8.01 4.28 -1.36
C ARG A 34 -6.86 5.20 -1.72
N LEU A 35 -5.91 4.72 -2.51
CA LEU A 35 -4.71 5.46 -2.91
C LEU A 35 -5.07 6.68 -3.78
N LYS A 36 -6.01 6.56 -4.72
CA LYS A 36 -6.52 7.69 -5.50
C LYS A 36 -7.13 8.79 -4.61
N ARG A 37 -7.83 8.42 -3.52
CA ARG A 37 -8.38 9.42 -2.57
C ARG A 37 -7.30 10.14 -1.78
N ALA A 38 -6.25 9.42 -1.36
CA ALA A 38 -5.08 10.04 -0.71
C ALA A 38 -4.38 11.03 -1.66
N GLN A 39 -4.21 10.66 -2.94
CA GLN A 39 -3.66 11.57 -3.96
C GLN A 39 -4.54 12.83 -4.15
N PHE A 40 -5.88 12.69 -4.17
CA PHE A 40 -6.77 13.86 -4.22
C PHE A 40 -6.66 14.76 -2.99
N ALA A 41 -6.33 14.20 -1.83
CA ALA A 41 -6.01 14.94 -0.61
C ALA A 41 -4.58 15.55 -0.61
N ARG A 42 -3.83 15.41 -1.72
CA ARG A 42 -2.44 15.87 -1.90
C ARG A 42 -1.43 15.20 -0.96
N GLN A 43 -1.75 13.99 -0.50
CA GLN A 43 -0.79 13.15 0.23
C GLN A 43 0.23 12.57 -0.75
N LYS A 44 1.48 12.42 -0.31
CA LYS A 44 2.53 11.72 -1.04
C LYS A 44 2.30 10.22 -0.93
N VAL A 45 1.91 9.60 -2.04
CA VAL A 45 1.54 8.19 -2.10
C VAL A 45 2.54 7.42 -2.93
N GLU A 46 3.06 6.33 -2.38
CA GLU A 46 3.90 5.37 -3.11
C GLU A 46 3.28 3.97 -3.00
N ILE A 47 3.46 3.15 -4.05
CA ILE A 47 2.82 1.84 -4.15
C ILE A 47 3.87 0.81 -4.48
N PHE A 48 3.97 -0.24 -3.69
CA PHE A 48 4.93 -1.31 -3.90
C PHE A 48 4.24 -2.61 -4.29
N LYS A 49 4.89 -3.35 -5.18
CA LYS A 49 4.50 -4.71 -5.53
C LYS A 49 5.73 -5.62 -5.55
N PRO A 50 5.59 -6.92 -5.25
CA PRO A 50 6.70 -7.85 -5.30
C PRO A 50 7.13 -8.06 -6.76
N ILE A 51 8.44 -8.11 -7.02
CA ILE A 51 8.98 -8.27 -8.39
C ILE A 51 8.54 -9.58 -9.07
N VAL A 52 8.22 -10.60 -8.27
CA VAL A 52 7.74 -11.89 -8.76
C VAL A 52 6.32 -11.81 -9.36
N ASP A 53 5.57 -10.75 -9.07
CA ASP A 53 4.22 -10.57 -9.60
C ASP A 53 4.22 -9.88 -10.98
N THR A 54 4.38 -10.67 -12.04
CA THR A 54 4.38 -10.21 -13.45
C THR A 54 3.05 -10.47 -14.17
N ARG A 55 2.01 -10.91 -13.46
CA ARG A 55 0.76 -11.44 -14.06
C ARG A 55 -0.05 -10.45 -14.89
N TYR A 56 0.19 -9.15 -14.75
CA TYR A 56 -0.57 -8.10 -15.46
C TYR A 56 0.31 -6.99 -16.05
N HIS A 57 1.31 -6.50 -15.31
CA HIS A 57 2.24 -5.47 -15.79
C HIS A 57 3.50 -5.44 -14.91
N GLU A 58 4.67 -5.14 -15.49
CA GLU A 58 5.94 -5.05 -14.74
C GLU A 58 5.93 -3.87 -13.76
N GLU A 59 5.54 -2.67 -14.21
CA GLU A 59 5.62 -1.42 -13.42
C GLU A 59 4.28 -0.83 -12.92
N LYS A 60 3.17 -1.55 -13.08
CA LYS A 60 1.85 -1.04 -12.66
C LYS A 60 1.08 -2.06 -11.85
N VAL A 61 0.31 -1.54 -10.90
CA VAL A 61 -0.78 -2.27 -10.26
C VAL A 61 -2.03 -2.02 -11.11
N VAL A 62 -2.54 -3.10 -11.70
CA VAL A 62 -3.66 -3.08 -12.64
C VAL A 62 -4.77 -3.93 -12.03
N SER A 63 -5.95 -3.34 -11.81
CA SER A 63 -7.12 -4.12 -11.42
C SER A 63 -7.68 -4.86 -12.63
N HIS A 64 -8.56 -5.83 -12.36
CA HIS A 64 -9.25 -6.57 -13.42
C HIS A 64 -10.07 -5.67 -14.36
N ASP A 65 -10.57 -4.55 -13.85
CA ASP A 65 -11.39 -3.56 -14.58
C ASP A 65 -10.55 -2.44 -15.23
N GLU A 66 -9.30 -2.75 -15.59
CA GLU A 66 -8.35 -1.84 -16.27
C GLU A 66 -8.03 -0.53 -15.53
N ASN A 67 -8.40 -0.41 -14.25
CA ASN A 67 -7.95 0.69 -13.42
C ASN A 67 -6.48 0.45 -13.06
N GLU A 68 -5.62 1.38 -13.45
CA GLU A 68 -4.18 1.29 -13.20
C GLU A 68 -3.65 2.47 -12.38
N ILE A 69 -2.62 2.19 -11.60
CA ILE A 69 -1.79 3.19 -10.91
C ILE A 69 -0.34 2.72 -10.98
N ARG A 70 0.60 3.68 -11.10
CA ARG A 70 2.03 3.36 -11.12
C ARG A 70 2.44 2.74 -9.78
N SER A 71 3.28 1.71 -9.85
CA SER A 71 3.80 1.02 -8.68
C SER A 71 5.28 0.72 -8.86
N THR A 72 6.03 0.77 -7.78
CA THR A 72 7.45 0.43 -7.73
C THR A 72 7.62 -1.06 -7.39
N PRO A 73 8.10 -1.89 -8.34
CA PRO A 73 8.37 -3.29 -8.07
C PRO A 73 9.60 -3.42 -7.18
N VAL A 74 9.54 -4.27 -6.15
CA VAL A 74 10.63 -4.45 -5.19
C VAL A 74 10.94 -5.93 -4.95
N PRO A 75 12.21 -6.30 -4.74
CA PRO A 75 12.62 -7.71 -4.60
C PRO A 75 12.33 -8.29 -3.22
N ALA A 76 12.25 -7.46 -2.17
CA ALA A 76 12.02 -7.87 -0.79
C ALA A 76 11.29 -6.77 0.00
N ALA A 77 10.68 -7.13 1.14
CA ALA A 77 9.95 -6.18 1.98
C ALA A 77 10.87 -5.07 2.51
N ALA A 78 12.12 -5.38 2.86
CA ALA A 78 13.10 -4.40 3.36
C ALA A 78 13.31 -3.20 2.42
N ASN A 79 13.17 -3.39 1.10
CA ASN A 79 13.30 -2.32 0.12
C ASN A 79 12.18 -1.27 0.25
N ILE A 80 10.98 -1.66 0.68
CA ILE A 80 9.85 -0.74 0.88
C ILE A 80 10.26 0.34 1.89
N ARG A 81 10.88 -0.06 3.00
CA ARG A 81 11.34 0.86 4.04
C ARG A 81 12.31 1.93 3.51
N LEU A 82 13.19 1.55 2.59
CA LEU A 82 14.18 2.46 2.01
C LEU A 82 13.56 3.44 1.01
N LEU A 83 12.50 3.01 0.33
CA LEU A 83 11.84 3.76 -0.76
C LEU A 83 10.63 4.56 -0.28
N ALA A 84 10.09 4.26 0.90
CA ALA A 84 8.95 4.96 1.50
C ALA A 84 9.34 6.26 2.21
N ASP A 85 10.56 6.76 2.03
CA ASP A 85 10.99 8.03 2.62
C ASP A 85 10.10 9.18 2.11
N ASP A 86 9.76 10.10 3.01
CA ASP A 86 8.91 11.27 2.73
C ASP A 86 7.50 10.92 2.16
N CYS A 87 7.02 9.69 2.33
CA CYS A 87 5.67 9.29 1.96
C CYS A 87 4.67 9.53 3.10
N ASP A 88 3.46 9.98 2.76
CA ASP A 88 2.34 10.11 3.71
C ASP A 88 1.48 8.83 3.72
N VAL A 89 1.45 8.07 2.61
CA VAL A 89 0.66 6.83 2.47
C VAL A 89 1.43 5.82 1.63
N VAL A 90 1.53 4.59 2.12
CA VAL A 90 2.16 3.48 1.41
C VAL A 90 1.12 2.41 1.04
N GLY A 91 1.01 2.11 -0.25
CA GLY A 91 0.24 0.98 -0.77
C GLY A 91 1.13 -0.24 -0.98
N ILE A 92 0.66 -1.43 -0.60
CA ILE A 92 1.37 -2.70 -0.86
C ILE A 92 0.38 -3.66 -1.50
N ASP A 93 0.60 -4.02 -2.77
CA ASP A 93 -0.23 -5.01 -3.47
C ASP A 93 0.41 -6.41 -3.40
N GLU A 94 -0.43 -7.43 -3.47
CA GLU A 94 -0.05 -8.85 -3.46
C GLU A 94 0.95 -9.21 -2.33
N ALA A 95 0.70 -8.66 -1.13
CA ALA A 95 1.60 -8.75 0.02
C ALA A 95 1.97 -10.18 0.44
N GLN A 96 1.13 -11.17 0.13
CA GLN A 96 1.39 -12.58 0.43
C GLN A 96 2.60 -13.18 -0.31
N PHE A 97 3.15 -12.49 -1.30
CA PHE A 97 4.38 -12.92 -1.98
C PHE A 97 5.66 -12.32 -1.38
N PHE A 98 5.55 -11.44 -0.39
CA PHE A 98 6.71 -11.02 0.40
C PHE A 98 7.07 -12.06 1.46
N ASP A 99 8.30 -11.93 1.98
CA ASP A 99 8.77 -12.67 3.15
C ASP A 99 8.12 -12.15 4.45
N ASP A 100 8.34 -12.88 5.55
CA ASP A 100 7.78 -12.55 6.87
C ASP A 100 8.23 -11.18 7.39
N GLU A 101 9.29 -10.60 6.83
CA GLU A 101 9.79 -9.26 7.17
C GLU A 101 8.76 -8.17 6.85
N ILE A 102 7.81 -8.42 5.94
CA ILE A 102 6.72 -7.51 5.61
C ILE A 102 5.94 -7.03 6.84
N VAL A 103 5.76 -7.90 7.85
CA VAL A 103 5.07 -7.55 9.10
C VAL A 103 5.87 -6.49 9.87
N THR A 104 7.18 -6.67 9.97
CA THR A 104 8.07 -5.72 10.66
C THR A 104 8.11 -4.40 9.91
N VAL A 105 8.23 -4.43 8.59
CA VAL A 105 8.24 -3.24 7.74
C VAL A 105 6.96 -2.43 7.89
N CYS A 106 5.78 -3.07 7.81
CA CYS A 106 4.51 -2.37 7.99
C CYS A 106 4.37 -1.74 9.38
N ASN A 107 4.81 -2.44 10.43
CA ASN A 107 4.79 -1.89 11.79
C ASN A 107 5.75 -0.71 11.95
N ASP A 108 6.94 -0.79 11.37
CA ASP A 108 7.92 0.31 11.42
C ASP A 108 7.38 1.57 10.73
N LEU A 109 6.77 1.42 9.56
CA LEU A 109 6.13 2.54 8.85
C LEU A 109 4.97 3.15 9.67
N ALA A 110 4.10 2.32 10.24
CA ALA A 110 3.00 2.80 11.08
C ALA A 110 3.50 3.55 12.32
N ASN A 111 4.55 3.04 12.97
CA ASN A 111 5.19 3.70 14.12
C ASN A 111 5.86 5.04 13.74
N MET A 112 6.21 5.24 12.46
CA MET A 112 6.74 6.50 11.94
C MET A 112 5.65 7.53 11.58
N GLY A 113 4.37 7.18 11.70
CA GLY A 113 3.26 8.08 11.40
C GLY A 113 2.64 7.90 10.01
N ILE A 114 3.01 6.84 9.28
CA ILE A 114 2.51 6.48 7.95
C ILE A 114 1.30 5.55 8.04
#